data_AF-A0A942N5T7-F1
#
_entry.id   AF-A0A942N5T7-F1
#
_cell.length_a   1.000
_cell.length_b   1.000
_cell.length_c   1.000
_cell.angle_alpha   90.00
_cell.angle_beta   90.00
_cell.angle_gamma   90.00
#
_symmetry.space_group_name_H-M   'P 1'
#
loop_
_entity.id
_entity.type
_entity.pdbx_description
1 polymer ?
#
loop_
_entity_poly.entity_id
_entity_poly.type
_entity_poly.pdbx_seq_one_letter_code
_entity_poly.pdbx_strand_id
1 'polypeptide(L)'
;MKAIDTYVYEYDPNALVLNIMKNGKQFGGFIGQPAEQQLKRLLDSGADITITNMSESIRKAKVRRLRAIWVKQGIDQYRESILSQYGVESTSELDIQQLEELIDQYSNQAPVSEHVRRQRSIILDLLNKMGIYKDNGDWKAVNAYLMQPRISGKLMYQMSSDELNVLQQKLRAIIAKQLASEAEINRKKLLN
;
A
#
# COMPACT_ATOMS: atom_id res chain seq x y z
N MET A 1 -41.00 -27.24 25.97
CA MET A 1 -40.31 -27.58 24.71
C MET A 1 -38.95 -26.90 24.71
N LYS A 2 -37.84 -27.63 24.54
CA LYS A 2 -36.53 -27.00 24.31
C LYS A 2 -36.56 -26.38 22.92
N ALA A 3 -36.17 -25.12 22.79
CA ALA A 3 -36.01 -24.48 21.49
C ALA A 3 -34.98 -25.28 20.68
N ILE A 4 -35.33 -25.67 19.46
CA ILE A 4 -34.42 -26.35 18.55
C ILE A 4 -33.53 -25.25 17.97
N ASP A 5 -32.24 -25.31 18.30
CA ASP A 5 -31.27 -24.40 17.73
C ASP A 5 -31.15 -24.64 16.23
N THR A 6 -31.32 -23.58 15.43
CA THR A 6 -31.17 -23.64 13.98
C THR A 6 -29.75 -23.26 13.61
N TYR A 7 -29.07 -24.14 12.88
CA TYR A 7 -27.71 -23.94 12.40
C TYR A 7 -27.70 -23.72 10.89
N VAL A 8 -26.99 -22.69 10.44
CA VAL A 8 -26.75 -22.40 9.01
C VAL A 8 -25.24 -22.34 8.80
N TYR A 9 -24.77 -22.96 7.73
CA TYR A 9 -23.36 -23.00 7.38
C TYR A 9 -23.09 -22.16 6.15
N GLU A 10 -22.11 -21.28 6.23
CA GLU A 10 -21.68 -20.43 5.12
C GLU A 10 -20.23 -20.76 4.77
N TYR A 11 -19.99 -21.25 3.55
CA TYR A 11 -18.66 -21.65 3.10
C TYR A 11 -18.15 -20.75 1.98
N ASP A 12 -16.94 -20.20 2.16
CA ASP A 12 -16.20 -19.51 1.11
C ASP A 12 -15.04 -20.40 0.59
N PRO A 13 -15.15 -20.91 -0.66
CA PRO A 13 -14.11 -21.72 -1.28
C PRO A 13 -12.83 -20.94 -1.59
N ASN A 14 -12.90 -19.62 -1.82
CA ASN A 14 -11.72 -18.82 -2.15
C ASN A 14 -10.88 -18.51 -0.90
N ALA A 15 -11.55 -18.32 0.23
CA ALA A 15 -10.90 -18.02 1.51
C ALA A 15 -10.60 -19.27 2.35
N LEU A 16 -11.15 -20.43 1.95
CA LEU A 16 -11.18 -21.65 2.75
C LEU A 16 -11.74 -21.40 4.15
N VAL A 17 -12.87 -20.69 4.25
CA VAL A 17 -13.51 -20.36 5.52
C VAL A 17 -14.91 -20.95 5.57
N LEU A 18 -15.25 -21.59 6.69
CA LEU A 18 -16.58 -22.09 6.99
C LEU A 18 -17.10 -21.35 8.24
N ASN A 19 -18.11 -20.51 8.08
CA ASN A 19 -18.80 -19.87 9.21
C ASN A 19 -20.00 -20.71 9.64
N ILE A 20 -20.23 -20.73 10.95
CA ILE A 20 -21.35 -21.40 11.59
C ILE A 20 -22.22 -20.33 12.23
N MET A 21 -23.46 -20.23 11.75
CA MET A 21 -24.47 -19.33 12.28
C MET A 21 -25.43 -20.15 13.14
N LYS A 22 -25.65 -19.72 14.38
CA LYS A 22 -26.63 -20.32 15.30
C LYS A 22 -27.72 -19.31 15.59
N ASN A 23 -28.96 -19.64 15.25
CA ASN A 23 -30.12 -18.76 15.42
C ASN A 23 -29.89 -17.36 14.80
N GLY A 24 -29.25 -17.31 13.62
CA GLY A 24 -28.95 -16.07 12.89
C GLY A 24 -27.75 -15.26 13.42
N LYS A 25 -27.03 -15.72 14.46
CA LYS A 25 -25.81 -15.07 14.96
C LYS A 25 -24.58 -15.91 14.70
N GLN A 26 -23.44 -15.25 14.46
CA GLN A 26 -22.18 -15.96 14.30
C GLN A 26 -21.81 -16.70 15.59
N PHE A 27 -21.70 -18.02 15.48
CA PHE A 27 -21.40 -18.92 16.58
C PHE A 27 -19.93 -19.35 16.58
N GLY A 28 -19.36 -19.51 15.39
CA GLY A 28 -17.96 -19.90 15.21
C GLY A 28 -17.63 -20.19 13.76
N GLY A 29 -16.51 -20.87 13.52
CA GLY A 29 -16.12 -21.27 12.18
C GLY A 29 -14.80 -22.02 12.12
N PHE A 30 -14.45 -22.47 10.93
CA PHE A 30 -13.19 -23.12 10.59
C PHE A 30 -12.50 -22.32 9.49
N ILE A 31 -11.16 -22.35 9.48
CA ILE A 31 -10.33 -21.66 8.48
C ILE A 31 -9.30 -22.64 7.91
N GLY A 32 -8.94 -22.47 6.64
CA GLY A 32 -7.94 -23.29 5.93
C GLY A 32 -8.40 -24.75 5.72
N GLN A 33 -7.45 -25.67 5.79
CA GLN A 33 -7.68 -27.11 5.60
C GLN A 33 -8.78 -27.71 6.51
N PRO A 34 -8.86 -27.35 7.82
CA PRO A 34 -9.99 -27.76 8.65
C PRO A 34 -11.38 -27.36 8.12
N ALA A 35 -11.48 -26.24 7.41
CA ALA A 35 -12.75 -25.78 6.83
C ALA A 35 -13.24 -26.70 5.70
N GLU A 36 -12.33 -27.14 4.82
CA GLU A 36 -12.64 -28.10 3.75
C GLU A 36 -13.05 -29.46 4.32
N GLN A 37 -12.33 -29.94 5.34
CA GLN A 37 -12.65 -31.20 6.00
C GLN A 37 -14.04 -31.15 6.64
N GLN A 38 -14.37 -30.03 7.29
CA GLN A 38 -15.68 -29.86 7.89
C GLN A 38 -16.79 -29.71 6.84
N LEU A 39 -16.54 -29.02 5.72
CA LEU A 39 -17.48 -28.95 4.61
C LEU A 39 -17.83 -30.32 4.06
N LYS A 40 -16.81 -31.18 3.80
CA LYS A 40 -17.05 -32.56 3.34
C LYS A 40 -17.97 -33.32 4.30
N ARG A 41 -17.69 -33.27 5.60
CA ARG A 41 -18.54 -33.91 6.62
C ARG A 41 -19.98 -33.39 6.61
N LEU A 42 -20.16 -32.08 6.41
CA LEU A 42 -21.49 -31.47 6.35
C LEU A 42 -22.27 -31.89 5.11
N LEU A 43 -21.60 -31.97 3.95
CA LEU A 43 -22.18 -32.50 2.71
C LEU A 43 -22.62 -33.96 2.89
N ASP A 44 -21.78 -34.79 3.52
CA ASP A 44 -22.10 -36.20 3.81
C ASP A 44 -23.30 -36.33 4.78
N SER A 45 -23.47 -35.39 5.71
CA SER A 45 -24.62 -35.36 6.63
C SER A 45 -25.90 -34.76 6.05
N GLY A 46 -25.85 -34.20 4.83
CA GLY A 46 -26.97 -33.50 4.20
C GLY A 46 -27.34 -32.18 4.88
N ALA A 47 -26.38 -31.50 5.49
CA ALA A 47 -26.62 -30.21 6.13
C ALA A 47 -26.92 -29.12 5.08
N ASP A 48 -27.76 -28.15 5.44
CA ASP A 48 -28.05 -27.00 4.60
C ASP A 48 -26.86 -26.02 4.60
N ILE A 49 -26.20 -25.90 3.46
CA ILE A 49 -24.95 -25.15 3.28
C ILE A 49 -25.17 -24.10 2.20
N THR A 50 -24.96 -22.84 2.57
CA THR A 50 -24.90 -21.74 1.62
C THR A 50 -23.45 -21.52 1.21
N ILE A 51 -23.15 -21.66 -0.08
CA ILE A 51 -21.84 -21.28 -0.62
C ILE A 51 -21.86 -19.76 -0.80
N THR A 52 -21.05 -19.06 -0.02
CA THR A 52 -20.95 -17.59 -0.07
C THR A 52 -19.61 -17.16 -0.64
N ASN A 53 -19.59 -16.00 -1.30
CA ASN A 53 -18.35 -15.38 -1.75
C ASN A 53 -17.95 -14.28 -0.74
N MET A 54 -17.10 -14.60 0.24
CA MET A 54 -16.62 -13.65 1.26
C MET A 54 -15.47 -12.77 0.76
N SER A 55 -15.12 -12.86 -0.52
CA SER A 55 -14.22 -11.93 -1.22
C SER A 55 -14.49 -10.47 -0.81
N GLU A 56 -15.75 -10.03 -0.84
CA GLU A 56 -16.13 -8.67 -0.47
C GLU A 56 -15.85 -8.32 1.00
N SER A 57 -16.06 -9.25 1.93
CA SER A 57 -15.81 -9.03 3.36
C SER A 57 -14.31 -8.95 3.66
N ILE A 58 -13.53 -9.86 3.06
CA ILE A 58 -12.06 -9.90 3.16
C ILE A 58 -11.46 -8.62 2.58
N ARG A 59 -11.91 -8.22 1.39
CA ARG A 59 -11.50 -6.98 0.74
C ARG A 59 -11.77 -5.77 1.63
N LYS A 60 -12.98 -5.64 2.20
CA LYS A 60 -13.29 -4.56 3.17
C LYS A 60 -12.40 -4.59 4.42
N ALA A 61 -12.04 -5.76 4.94
CA ALA A 61 -11.11 -5.87 6.06
C ALA A 61 -9.70 -5.39 5.67
N LYS A 62 -9.22 -5.77 4.48
CA LYS A 62 -7.92 -5.34 3.95
C LYS A 62 -7.88 -3.83 3.68
N VAL A 63 -8.93 -3.24 3.10
CA VAL A 63 -9.05 -1.78 2.92
C VAL A 63 -8.89 -1.05 4.26
N ARG A 64 -9.58 -1.52 5.32
CA ARG A 64 -9.45 -0.93 6.66
C ARG A 64 -8.03 -1.02 7.20
N ARG A 65 -7.38 -2.19 7.04
CA ARG A 65 -5.99 -2.40 7.46
C ARG A 65 -5.03 -1.46 6.73
N LEU A 66 -5.14 -1.37 5.40
CA LEU A 66 -4.32 -0.48 4.57
C LEU A 66 -4.46 0.98 5.01
N ARG A 67 -5.70 1.48 5.13
CA ARG A 67 -5.98 2.85 5.58
C ARG A 67 -5.42 3.13 6.97
N ALA A 68 -5.52 2.19 7.90
CA ALA A 68 -4.94 2.35 9.24
C ALA A 68 -3.41 2.49 9.19
N ILE A 69 -2.73 1.70 8.36
CA ILE A 69 -1.28 1.81 8.14
C ILE A 69 -0.92 3.19 7.56
N TRP A 70 -1.64 3.62 6.53
CA TRP A 70 -1.38 4.91 5.87
C TRP A 70 -1.60 6.10 6.80
N VAL A 71 -2.68 6.10 7.59
CA VAL A 71 -2.93 7.14 8.59
C VAL A 71 -1.83 7.17 9.63
N LYS A 72 -1.45 6.02 10.18
CA LYS A 72 -0.39 5.91 11.18
C LYS A 72 0.96 6.44 10.68
N GLN A 73 1.25 6.26 9.39
CA GLN A 73 2.50 6.72 8.77
C GLN A 73 2.42 8.12 8.14
N GLY A 74 1.28 8.82 8.25
CA GLY A 74 1.08 10.15 7.65
C GLY A 74 1.04 10.14 6.12
N ILE A 75 0.73 9.00 5.52
CA ILE A 75 0.72 8.76 4.06
C ILE A 75 -0.65 9.06 3.46
N ASP A 76 -1.73 8.98 4.25
CA ASP A 76 -3.10 9.08 3.75
C ASP A 76 -3.37 10.34 2.91
N GLN A 77 -2.61 11.41 3.15
CA GLN A 77 -2.63 12.66 2.36
C GLN A 77 -2.18 12.48 0.89
N TYR A 78 -1.43 11.43 0.58
CA TYR A 78 -0.93 11.11 -0.77
C TYR A 78 -1.70 9.96 -1.43
N ARG A 79 -2.84 9.53 -0.85
CA ARG A 79 -3.61 8.37 -1.33
C ARG A 79 -3.92 8.44 -2.82
N GLU A 80 -4.30 9.62 -3.33
CA GLU A 80 -4.69 9.80 -4.74
C GLU A 80 -3.52 9.52 -5.68
N SER A 81 -2.31 9.97 -5.33
CA SER A 81 -1.11 9.69 -6.12
C SER A 81 -0.78 8.19 -6.13
N ILE A 82 -0.95 7.51 -4.99
CA ILE A 82 -0.71 6.06 -4.89
C ILE A 82 -1.76 5.28 -5.70
N LEU A 83 -3.04 5.61 -5.53
CA LEU A 83 -4.15 4.94 -6.21
C LEU A 83 -4.13 5.13 -7.73
N SER A 84 -3.67 6.30 -8.21
CA SER A 84 -3.52 6.57 -9.63
C SER A 84 -2.59 5.58 -10.36
N GLN A 85 -1.62 4.98 -9.65
CA GLN A 85 -0.71 3.96 -10.22
C GLN A 85 -1.44 2.65 -10.55
N TYR A 86 -2.56 2.39 -9.87
CA TYR A 86 -3.42 1.24 -10.09
C TYR A 86 -4.63 1.57 -10.98
N GLY A 87 -4.75 2.82 -11.46
CA GLY A 87 -5.87 3.27 -12.28
C GLY A 87 -7.20 3.38 -11.53
N VAL A 88 -7.16 3.51 -10.19
CA VAL A 88 -8.37 3.62 -9.34
C VAL A 88 -8.40 4.95 -8.60
N GLU A 89 -9.60 5.39 -8.23
CA GLU A 89 -9.80 6.65 -7.49
C GLU A 89 -10.03 6.42 -5.99
N SER A 90 -10.46 5.20 -5.63
CA SER A 90 -10.77 4.84 -4.25
C SER A 90 -10.07 3.55 -3.81
N THR A 91 -9.70 3.47 -2.52
CA THR A 91 -9.23 2.21 -1.91
C THR A 91 -10.28 1.10 -1.98
N SER A 92 -11.56 1.44 -2.15
CA SER A 92 -12.66 0.47 -2.33
C SER A 92 -12.76 -0.08 -3.75
N GLU A 93 -11.91 0.33 -4.68
CA GLU A 93 -11.86 -0.22 -6.06
C GLU A 93 -10.69 -1.20 -6.23
N LEU A 94 -9.74 -1.21 -5.29
CA LEU A 94 -8.62 -2.15 -5.29
C LEU A 94 -9.11 -3.59 -5.12
N ASP A 95 -8.50 -4.50 -5.88
CA ASP A 95 -8.69 -5.93 -5.70
C ASP A 95 -7.89 -6.46 -4.49
N ILE A 96 -8.12 -7.72 -4.14
CA ILE A 96 -7.50 -8.35 -2.96
C ILE A 96 -5.97 -8.44 -3.09
N GLN A 97 -5.45 -8.72 -4.29
CA GLN A 97 -4.01 -8.85 -4.55
C GLN A 97 -3.31 -7.49 -4.44
N GLN A 98 -3.87 -6.46 -5.06
CA GLN A 98 -3.38 -5.08 -4.97
C GLN A 98 -3.38 -4.58 -3.51
N LEU A 99 -4.43 -4.92 -2.74
CA LEU A 99 -4.47 -4.62 -1.32
C LEU A 99 -3.40 -5.35 -0.52
N GLU A 100 -3.09 -6.60 -0.85
CA GLU A 100 -2.02 -7.37 -0.20
C GLU A 100 -0.65 -6.79 -0.49
N GLU A 101 -0.34 -6.47 -1.75
CA GLU A 101 0.91 -5.81 -2.13
C GLU A 101 1.09 -4.49 -1.37
N LEU A 102 0.05 -3.64 -1.35
CA LEU A 102 0.09 -2.37 -0.63
C LEU A 102 0.16 -2.56 0.90
N ILE A 103 -0.42 -3.61 1.46
CA ILE A 103 -0.26 -3.88 2.89
C ILE A 103 1.17 -4.32 3.18
N ASP A 104 1.72 -5.25 2.40
CA ASP A 104 3.06 -5.80 2.62
C ASP A 104 4.13 -4.71 2.50
N GLN A 105 4.10 -3.96 1.39
CA GLN A 105 5.01 -2.85 1.10
C GLN A 105 5.06 -1.82 2.24
N TYR A 106 3.93 -1.54 2.88
CA TYR A 106 3.83 -0.49 3.91
C TYR A 106 3.90 -1.04 5.34
N SER A 107 3.80 -2.36 5.54
CA SER A 107 3.88 -3.01 6.85
C SER A 107 5.30 -3.42 7.23
N ASN A 108 6.15 -3.78 6.25
CA ASN A 108 7.49 -4.32 6.50
C ASN A 108 8.54 -3.20 6.61
N GLN A 109 8.99 -2.92 7.82
CA GLN A 109 10.19 -2.12 8.07
C GLN A 109 11.34 -3.04 8.49
N ALA A 110 11.92 -3.77 7.53
CA ALA A 110 13.20 -4.40 7.77
C ALA A 110 14.23 -3.31 8.17
N PRO A 111 15.19 -3.61 9.07
CA PRO A 111 16.23 -2.66 9.43
C PRO A 111 16.98 -2.21 8.17
N VAL A 112 17.01 -0.89 7.97
CA VAL A 112 17.59 -0.27 6.77
C VAL A 112 19.10 -0.55 6.74
N SER A 113 19.58 -1.13 5.63
CA SER A 113 21.01 -1.37 5.43
C SER A 113 21.79 -0.07 5.36
N GLU A 114 23.07 -0.10 5.73
CA GLU A 114 23.95 1.07 5.67
C GLU A 114 24.07 1.63 4.24
N HIS A 115 24.03 0.76 3.24
CA HIS A 115 24.01 1.16 1.83
C HIS A 115 22.79 2.05 1.51
N VAL A 116 21.60 1.63 1.93
CA VAL A 116 20.36 2.39 1.72
C VAL A 116 20.40 3.73 2.48
N ARG A 117 20.98 3.78 3.68
CA ARG A 117 21.17 5.05 4.41
C ARG A 117 22.03 6.03 3.63
N ARG A 118 23.15 5.57 3.06
CA ARG A 118 24.03 6.41 2.24
C ARG A 118 23.32 6.93 0.99
N GLN A 119 22.57 6.08 0.29
CA GLN A 119 21.77 6.50 -0.86
C GLN A 119 20.76 7.58 -0.50
N ARG A 120 20.06 7.42 0.64
CA ARG A 120 19.12 8.43 1.16
C ARG A 120 19.82 9.74 1.50
N SER A 121 21.01 9.69 2.11
CA SER A 121 21.81 10.89 2.38
C SER A 121 22.15 11.65 1.10
N ILE A 122 22.59 10.94 0.06
CA ILE A 122 22.90 11.54 -1.25
C ILE A 122 21.67 12.21 -1.85
N ILE A 123 20.49 11.58 -1.76
CA ILE A 123 19.24 12.17 -2.25
C ILE A 123 18.90 13.45 -1.48
N LEU A 124 19.03 13.45 -0.14
CA LEU A 124 18.80 14.64 0.66
C LEU A 124 19.75 15.78 0.28
N ASP A 125 21.02 15.49 0.01
CA ASP A 125 21.99 16.50 -0.47
C ASP A 125 21.58 17.07 -1.84
N LEU A 126 21.08 16.24 -2.75
CA LEU A 126 20.59 16.69 -4.05
C LEU A 126 19.33 17.56 -3.91
N LEU A 127 18.38 17.16 -3.06
CA LEU A 127 17.17 17.93 -2.77
C LEU A 127 17.49 19.25 -2.08
N ASN A 128 18.54 19.30 -1.24
CA ASN A 128 19.02 20.53 -0.63
C ASN A 128 19.57 21.50 -1.69
N LYS A 129 20.39 21.02 -2.62
CA LYS A 129 20.90 21.83 -3.76
C LYS A 129 19.78 22.41 -4.63
N MET A 130 18.64 21.72 -4.71
CA MET A 130 17.44 22.19 -5.41
C MET A 130 16.59 23.15 -4.57
N GLY A 131 16.97 23.42 -3.32
CA GLY A 131 16.22 24.25 -2.38
C GLY A 131 14.93 23.59 -1.85
N ILE A 132 14.77 22.27 -2.02
CA ILE A 132 13.58 21.52 -1.57
C ILE A 132 13.73 21.09 -0.12
N TYR A 133 14.93 20.63 0.26
CA TYR A 133 15.26 20.26 1.63
C TYR A 133 16.09 21.39 2.27
N LYS A 134 15.47 22.20 3.14
CA LYS A 134 16.11 23.39 3.72
C LYS A 134 16.53 23.19 5.17
N ASP A 135 15.61 22.71 5.99
CA ASP A 135 15.83 22.53 7.43
C ASP A 135 15.63 21.07 7.83
N ASN A 136 16.43 20.61 8.79
CA ASN A 136 16.27 19.30 9.42
C ASN A 136 14.94 19.26 10.18
N GLY A 137 13.87 18.82 9.52
CA GLY A 137 12.54 18.69 10.13
C GLY A 137 11.37 18.92 9.17
N ASP A 138 11.57 19.66 8.08
CA ASP A 138 10.52 19.85 7.07
C ASP A 138 10.48 18.71 6.05
N TRP A 139 9.91 17.58 6.47
CA TRP A 139 9.66 16.44 5.60
C TRP A 139 8.49 16.65 4.63
N LYS A 140 7.69 17.70 4.81
CA LYS A 140 6.49 17.93 4.00
C LYS A 140 6.88 18.32 2.58
N ALA A 141 7.82 19.25 2.43
CA ALA A 141 8.33 19.67 1.12
C ALA A 141 8.99 18.50 0.36
N VAL A 142 9.83 17.73 1.04
CA VAL A 142 10.50 16.55 0.48
C VAL A 142 9.47 15.51 0.01
N ASN A 143 8.53 15.14 0.89
CA ASN A 143 7.54 14.13 0.57
C ASN A 143 6.62 14.57 -0.57
N ALA A 144 6.14 15.81 -0.56
CA ALA A 144 5.30 16.36 -1.62
C ALA A 144 6.03 16.38 -2.97
N TYR A 145 7.33 16.67 -2.98
CA TYR A 145 8.13 16.65 -4.21
C TYR A 145 8.33 15.23 -4.75
N LEU A 146 8.72 14.28 -3.89
CA LEU A 146 8.96 12.89 -4.29
C LEU A 146 7.67 12.17 -4.71
N MET A 147 6.54 12.48 -4.08
CA MET A 147 5.23 11.90 -4.43
C MET A 147 4.67 12.35 -5.77
N GLN A 148 5.31 13.28 -6.48
CA GLN A 148 4.93 13.60 -7.86
C GLN A 148 5.24 12.41 -8.79
N PRO A 149 4.29 11.93 -9.61
CA PRO A 149 4.52 10.80 -10.52
C PRO A 149 5.69 11.01 -11.48
N ARG A 150 5.92 12.26 -11.89
CA ARG A 150 7.05 12.65 -12.75
C ARG A 150 8.41 12.59 -12.05
N ILE A 151 8.49 12.43 -10.73
CA ILE A 151 9.73 12.33 -9.95
C ILE A 151 9.96 10.87 -9.54
N SER A 152 9.28 10.39 -8.50
CA SER A 152 9.30 8.97 -8.10
C SER A 152 7.93 8.41 -7.76
N GLY A 153 6.95 9.25 -7.38
CA GLY A 153 5.63 8.78 -6.96
C GLY A 153 5.63 7.97 -5.66
N LYS A 154 6.74 7.99 -4.92
CA LYS A 154 6.98 7.18 -3.70
C LYS A 154 7.76 7.97 -2.66
N LEU A 155 7.51 7.68 -1.37
CA LEU A 155 8.27 8.27 -0.27
C LEU A 155 9.66 7.66 -0.17
N MET A 156 10.63 8.46 0.25
CA MET A 156 12.04 8.04 0.30
C MET A 156 12.29 6.79 1.15
N TYR A 157 11.53 6.61 2.24
CA TYR A 157 11.70 5.44 3.11
C TYR A 157 11.11 4.14 2.55
N GLN A 158 10.31 4.23 1.48
CA GLN A 158 9.64 3.10 0.82
C GLN A 158 10.39 2.59 -0.40
N MET A 159 11.36 3.36 -0.89
CA MET A 159 12.13 3.00 -2.07
C MET A 159 13.15 1.91 -1.72
N SER A 160 13.21 0.90 -2.58
CA SER A 160 14.30 -0.07 -2.66
C SER A 160 15.62 0.60 -3.04
N SER A 161 16.72 -0.13 -2.90
CA SER A 161 18.05 0.39 -3.27
C SER A 161 18.15 0.76 -4.75
N ASP A 162 17.53 -0.02 -5.63
CA ASP A 162 17.52 0.25 -7.07
C ASP A 162 16.69 1.50 -7.40
N GLU A 163 15.51 1.64 -6.79
CA GLU A 163 14.68 2.84 -6.94
C GLU A 163 15.39 4.11 -6.44
N LEU A 164 16.14 4.01 -5.32
CA LEU A 164 16.96 5.11 -4.82
C LEU A 164 18.09 5.48 -5.79
N ASN A 165 18.70 4.50 -6.47
CA ASN A 165 19.72 4.78 -7.50
C ASN A 165 19.11 5.48 -8.73
N VAL A 166 17.97 4.99 -9.21
CA VAL A 166 17.23 5.63 -10.32
C VAL A 166 16.86 7.06 -9.97
N LEU A 167 16.34 7.30 -8.76
CA LEU A 167 16.00 8.64 -8.29
C LEU A 167 17.24 9.55 -8.24
N GLN A 168 18.37 9.06 -7.73
CA GLN A 168 19.61 9.85 -7.69
C GLN A 168 20.04 10.31 -9.09
N GLN A 169 20.04 9.41 -10.08
CA GLN A 169 20.39 9.75 -11.47
C GLN A 169 19.44 10.80 -12.04
N LYS A 170 18.14 10.64 -11.80
CA LYS A 170 17.10 11.58 -12.24
C LYS A 170 17.27 12.96 -11.62
N LEU A 171 17.50 13.06 -10.32
CA LEU A 171 17.75 14.33 -9.64
C LEU A 171 19.00 15.02 -10.16
N ARG A 172 20.10 14.29 -10.41
CA ARG A 172 21.32 14.84 -11.01
C ARG A 172 21.05 15.41 -12.41
N ALA A 173 20.28 14.70 -13.24
CA ALA A 173 19.91 15.18 -14.56
C ALA A 173 19.06 16.46 -14.51
N ILE A 174 18.11 16.54 -13.57
CA ILE A 174 17.29 17.75 -13.36
C ILE A 174 18.17 18.94 -12.95
N ILE A 175 19.07 18.76 -11.99
CA ILE A 175 20.01 19.81 -11.55
C ILE A 175 20.90 20.26 -12.70
N ALA A 176 21.47 19.33 -13.46
CA ALA A 176 22.34 19.66 -14.60
C ALA A 176 21.60 20.50 -15.65
N LYS A 177 20.34 20.14 -15.96
CA LYS A 177 19.49 20.90 -16.88
C LYS A 177 19.20 22.32 -16.35
N GLN A 178 18.95 22.45 -15.05
CA GLN A 178 18.69 23.74 -14.43
C GLN A 178 19.91 24.66 -14.52
N LEU A 179 21.10 24.15 -14.17
CA LEU A 179 22.36 24.90 -14.26
C LEU A 179 22.67 25.35 -15.70
N ALA A 180 22.46 24.49 -16.69
CA ALA A 180 22.66 24.85 -18.09
C ALA A 180 21.71 25.97 -18.54
N SER A 181 20.45 25.91 -18.11
CA SER A 181 19.47 26.96 -18.40
C SER A 181 19.84 28.28 -17.74
N GLU A 182 20.30 28.26 -16.49
CA GLU A 182 20.74 29.46 -15.77
C GLU A 182 21.98 30.09 -16.43
N ALA A 183 22.94 29.27 -16.86
CA ALA A 183 24.13 29.74 -17.57
C ALA A 183 23.77 30.44 -18.89
N GLU A 184 22.84 29.88 -19.67
CA GLU A 184 22.39 30.49 -20.92
C GLU A 184 21.63 31.80 -20.69
N ILE A 185 20.79 31.87 -19.64
CA ILE A 185 20.12 33.11 -19.24
C ILE A 185 21.15 34.19 -18.89
N ASN A 186 22.17 33.83 -18.09
CA ASN A 186 23.22 34.75 -17.69
C ASN A 186 24.05 35.22 -18.89
N ARG A 187 24.37 34.32 -19.83
CA ARG A 187 25.04 34.67 -21.09
C ARG A 187 24.25 35.71 -21.89
N LYS A 188 22.95 35.52 -22.06
CA LYS A 188 22.09 36.48 -22.79
C LYS A 188 22.03 37.86 -22.11
N LYS A 189 22.03 37.89 -20.77
CA LYS A 189 22.08 39.15 -20.01
C LYS A 189 23.39 39.92 -20.18
N LEU A 190 24.49 39.24 -20.47
CA LEU A 190 25.79 39.88 -20.72
C LEU A 190 25.95 40.40 -22.15
N LEU A 191 25.12 39.92 -23.08
CA LEU A 191 25.16 40.27 -24.50
C LEU A 191 24.14 41.36 -24.90
N ASN A 192 23.23 41.72 -23.99
CA ASN A 192 22.24 42.80 -24.12
C ASN A 192 22.63 43.97 -23.21
#